data_AF-A0A348TV32-F1
#
_entry.id   AF-A0A348TV32-F1
#
_cell.length_a   1.000
_cell.length_b   1.000
_cell.length_c   1.000
_cell.angle_alpha   90.00
_cell.angle_beta   90.00
_cell.angle_gamma   90.00
#
_symmetry.space_group_name_H-M   'P 1'
#
loop_
_entity.id
_entity.type
_entity.pdbx_description
1 polymer ?
#
loop_
_entity_poly.entity_id
_entity_poly.type
_entity_poly.pdbx_seq_one_letter_code
_entity_poly.pdbx_strand_id
1 'polypeptide(L)' 'GIKEKILAAKRAKITTIVLCDKNRKDIEEIEDHYLKGMTFHYVGEMREVLDLAILDQKVKNAKKLVPVETKKS' A
#
# COMPACT_ATOMS: atom_id res chain seq x y z
N GLY A 1 9.65 0.26 13.37
CA GLY A 1 8.64 -0.79 13.63
C GLY A 1 7.35 -0.53 12.88
N ILE A 2 6.33 -1.39 13.05
CA ILE A 2 5.01 -1.27 12.39
C ILE A 2 4.23 -0.06 12.92
N LYS A 3 4.33 0.20 14.22
CA LYS A 3 3.74 1.38 14.87
C LYS A 3 4.20 2.70 14.23
N GLU A 4 5.50 2.88 13.96
CA GLU A 4 5.97 4.11 13.30
C GLU A 4 5.47 4.25 11.85
N LYS A 5 5.34 3.13 11.12
CA LYS A 5 4.80 3.14 9.74
C LYS A 5 3.35 3.60 9.72
N ILE A 6 2.52 3.11 10.64
CA ILE A 6 1.12 3.51 10.81
C ILE A 6 1.03 4.99 11.19
N LEU A 7 1.87 5.44 12.12
CA LEU A 7 1.90 6.85 12.54
C LEU A 7 2.31 7.78 11.39
N ALA A 8 3.29 7.37 10.57
CA ALA A 8 3.69 8.11 9.38
C ALA A 8 2.56 8.16 8.34
N ALA A 9 1.87 7.04 8.10
CA ALA A 9 0.70 6.97 7.22
C ALA A 9 -0.42 7.92 7.69
N LYS A 10 -0.74 7.91 8.99
CA LYS A 10 -1.71 8.84 9.61
C LYS A 10 -1.36 10.30 9.35
N ARG A 11 -0.09 10.66 9.56
CA ARG A 11 0.44 12.01 9.32
C ARG A 11 0.37 12.41 7.85
N ALA A 12 0.60 11.45 6.96
CA ALA A 12 0.48 11.63 5.50
C ALA A 12 -0.97 11.61 5.00
N LYS A 13 -1.97 11.50 5.89
CA LYS A 13 -3.40 11.33 5.54
C LYS A 13 -3.68 10.08 4.69
N ILE A 14 -2.80 9.08 4.77
CA ILE A 14 -3.01 7.78 4.13
C ILE A 14 -3.93 6.99 5.04
N THR A 15 -5.14 6.69 4.55
CA THR A 15 -6.14 5.92 5.28
C THR A 15 -6.03 4.42 5.02
N THR A 16 -5.45 4.02 3.88
CA THR A 16 -5.38 2.63 3.45
C THR A 16 -3.97 2.08 3.59
N ILE A 17 -3.82 0.97 4.30
CA ILE A 17 -2.54 0.30 4.54
C ILE A 17 -2.66 -1.16 4.12
N VAL A 18 -1.72 -1.64 3.31
CA VAL A 18 -1.63 -3.04 2.91
C VAL A 18 -0.46 -3.69 3.64
N LEU A 19 -0.69 -4.82 4.31
CA LEU A 19 0.29 -5.56 5.10
C LEU A 19 0.20 -7.05 4.83
N CYS A 20 1.26 -7.80 5.12
CA CYS A 20 1.20 -9.25 5.04
C CYS A 20 0.42 -9.84 6.22
N ASP A 21 -0.24 -10.99 6.04
CA ASP A 21 -0.94 -11.70 7.12
C ASP A 21 -0.06 -11.98 8.35
N LYS A 22 1.24 -12.21 8.12
CA LYS A 22 2.22 -12.43 9.18
C LYS A 22 2.30 -11.26 10.17
N ASN A 23 1.97 -10.05 9.74
CA ASN A 23 2.00 -8.85 10.56
C ASN A 23 0.69 -8.59 11.32
N ARG A 24 -0.31 -9.45 11.20
CA ARG A 24 -1.58 -9.31 11.91
C ARG A 24 -1.40 -9.32 13.43
N LYS A 25 -0.58 -10.24 13.95
CA LYS A 25 -0.28 -10.32 15.39
C LYS A 25 0.37 -9.04 15.91
N ASP A 26 1.31 -8.46 15.17
CA ASP A 26 1.96 -7.21 15.56
C ASP A 26 0.97 -6.03 15.60
N ILE A 27 -0.05 -6.05 14.73
CA ILE A 27 -1.10 -5.01 14.71
C ILE A 27 -2.08 -5.19 15.86
N GLU A 28 -2.41 -6.43 16.23
CA GLU A 28 -3.28 -6.74 17.37
C GLU A 28 -2.66 -6.29 18.70
N GLU A 29 -1.33 -6.12 18.77
CA GLU A 29 -0.64 -5.52 19.92
C GLU A 29 -0.69 -3.98 19.93
N ILE A 30 -1.15 -3.33 18.85
CA ILE A 30 -1.26 -1.87 18.77
C ILE A 30 -2.63 -1.43 19.30
N GLU A 31 -2.66 -0.38 20.12
CA GLU A 31 -3.92 0.21 20.61
C GLU A 31 -4.87 0.59 19.46
N ASP A 32 -6.14 0.20 19.59
CA ASP A 32 -7.22 0.48 18.65
C ASP A 32 -7.39 1.97 18.32
N HIS A 33 -7.00 2.88 19.23
CA HIS A 33 -7.05 4.32 18.99
C HIS A 33 -6.18 4.74 17.79
N TYR A 34 -5.07 4.03 17.53
CA TYR A 34 -4.24 4.28 16.36
C TYR A 34 -4.82 3.68 15.08
N LEU A 35 -5.49 2.54 15.20
CA LEU A 35 -6.13 1.83 14.08
C LEU A 35 -7.45 2.51 13.65
N LYS A 36 -8.08 3.25 14.56
CA LYS A 36 -9.34 3.96 14.33
C LYS A 36 -9.21 4.96 13.17
N GLY A 37 -10.01 4.73 12.13
CA GLY A 37 -10.03 5.55 10.91
C GLY A 37 -9.03 5.13 9.84
N MET A 38 -8.37 3.98 10.00
CA MET A 38 -7.54 3.36 8.96
C MET A 38 -8.14 2.04 8.49
N THR A 39 -7.92 1.74 7.22
CA THR A 39 -8.30 0.48 6.57
C THR A 39 -7.05 -0.36 6.39
N PHE A 40 -7.02 -1.53 7.01
CA PHE A 40 -5.95 -2.50 6.88
C PHE A 40 -6.38 -3.62 5.94
N HIS A 41 -5.60 -3.83 4.88
CA HIS A 41 -5.74 -4.99 4.00
C HIS A 41 -4.59 -5.94 4.29
N TYR A 42 -4.92 -7.17 4.70
CA TYR A 42 -3.94 -8.22 4.88
C TYR A 42 -3.88 -9.07 3.60
N VAL A 43 -2.67 -9.34 3.13
CA VAL A 43 -2.40 -10.12 1.92
C VAL A 43 -1.42 -11.24 2.22
N GLY A 44 -1.58 -12.37 1.53
CA GLY A 44 -0.66 -13.49 1.58
C GLY A 44 0.35 -13.47 0.43
N GLU A 45 -0.06 -12.95 -0.72
CA GLU A 45 0.73 -12.95 -1.95
C GLU A 45 0.89 -11.56 -2.59
N MET A 46 1.99 -11.38 -3.33
CA MET A 46 2.26 -10.15 -4.08
C MET A 46 1.18 -9.85 -5.14
N ARG A 47 0.49 -10.89 -5.62
CA ARG A 47 -0.56 -10.75 -6.64
C ARG A 47 -1.77 -9.98 -6.10
N GLU A 48 -2.12 -10.22 -4.85
CA GLU A 48 -3.21 -9.51 -4.16
C GLU A 48 -2.87 -8.04 -3.93
N VAL A 49 -1.59 -7.72 -3.69
CA VAL A 49 -1.12 -6.31 -3.60
C VAL A 49 -1.35 -5.58 -4.91
N LEU A 50 -1.03 -6.21 -6.04
CA LEU A 50 -1.23 -5.60 -7.36
C LEU A 50 -2.71 -5.34 -7.62
N ASP A 51 -3.58 -6.29 -7.29
CA ASP A 51 -5.03 -6.17 -7.47
C ASP A 51 -5.61 -5.04 -6.61
N LEU A 52 -5.20 -4.94 -5.34
CA LEU A 52 -5.64 -3.88 -4.43
C LEU A 52 -5.08 -2.49 -4.79
N ALA A 53 -3.85 -2.43 -5.32
CA ALA A 53 -3.17 -1.17 -5.62
C ALA A 53 -3.51 -0.61 -7.01
N ILE A 54 -3.96 -1.46 -7.95
CA ILE A 54 -4.17 -1.10 -9.34
C ILE A 54 -5.66 -1.19 -9.66
N LEU A 55 -6.24 -0.06 -10.10
CA LEU A 55 -7.58 -0.06 -10.68
C LEU A 55 -7.55 -0.77 -12.03
N ASP A 56 -8.47 -1.72 -12.26
CA ASP A 56 -8.67 -2.38 -13.57
C ASP A 56 -9.16 -1.41 -14.67
N GLN A 57 -9.42 -0.15 -14.28
CA GLN A 57 -9.85 0.90 -15.17
C GLN A 57 -8.64 1.64 -15.77
N LYS A 58 -8.41 1.46 -17.07
CA LYS A 58 -7.48 2.31 -17.83
C LYS A 58 -7.91 3.78 -17.73
N VAL A 59 -7.06 4.60 -17.13
CA VAL A 59 -7.26 6.05 -17.08
C VAL A 59 -7.30 6.63 -18.50
N LYS A 60 -8.30 7.46 -18.78
CA LYS A 60 -8.55 8.05 -20.12
C LYS A 60 -7.34 8.80 -20.70
N ASN A 61 -6.45 9.31 -19.84
CA ASN A 61 -5.21 10.01 -20.20
C ASN A 61 -3.98 9.31 -19.60
N ALA A 62 -3.80 8.01 -19.85
CA ALA A 62 -2.58 7.32 -19.44
C ALA A 62 -1.35 7.98 -20.08
N LYS A 63 -0.40 8.46 -19.28
CA LYS A 63 0.91 8.89 -19.78
C LYS A 63 1.52 7.70 -20.53
N LYS A 64 1.76 7.87 -21.84
CA LYS A 64 2.54 6.91 -22.62
C LYS A 64 3.97 6.98 -22.12
N LEU A 65 4.32 6.11 -21.18
CA LEU A 65 5.70 5.84 -20.84
C LEU A 65 6.29 5.08 -22.02
N VAL A 66 6.80 5.81 -23.01
CA VAL A 66 7.65 5.21 -24.03
C VAL A 66 8.96 4.82 -23.34
N PRO A 67 9.43 3.57 -23.46
CA PRO A 67 10.78 3.23 -23.04
C PRO A 67 11.72 4.14 -23.83
N VAL A 68 12.47 4.99 -23.13
CA VAL A 68 13.57 5.71 -23.77
C VAL A 68 14.60 4.63 -24.08
N GLU A 69 14.70 4.22 -25.34
CA GLU A 69 15.83 3.43 -25.82
C GLU A 69 17.10 4.24 -25.55
N THR A 70 17.78 3.95 -24.45
CA THR A 70 19.14 4.42 -24.23
C THR A 70 20.00 3.78 -25.30
N LYS A 71 20.32 4.54 -26.36
CA LYS A 71 21.42 4.22 -27.27
C LYS A 71 22.67 4.01 -26.42
N LYS A 72 23.13 2.76 -26.31
CA LYS A 72 24.50 2.45 -25.89
C LYS A 72 25.41 2.93 -27.01
N SER A 73 26.28 3.88 -26.68
CA SER A 73 27.45 4.28 -27.47
C SER A 73 28.57 3.27 -27.33
#